data_AF-A0A1B3NMD6-F1
#
_entry.id   AF-A0A1B3NMD6-F1
#
_cell.length_a   1.000
_cell.length_b   1.000
_cell.length_c   1.000
_cell.angle_alpha   90.00
_cell.angle_beta   90.00
_cell.angle_gamma   90.00
#
_symmetry.space_group_name_H-M   'P 1'
#
loop_
_entity.id
_entity.type
_entity.pdbx_description
1 polymer ?
#
loop_
_entity_poly.entity_id
_entity_poly.type
_entity_poly.pdbx_seq_one_letter_code
_entity_poly.pdbx_strand_id
1 'polypeptide(L)'
;MRALTMGLAVLGPLLVMTAMPLPARAESCDDLWYARNEIYKAQGYCFRTRRGIEAFGNAGCRYDNADEVPLSAAQRRTIADIQREERARRCPR
;
A
#
# COMPACT_ATOMS: atom_id res chain seq x y z
N MET A 1 -11.14 -0.35 70.14
CA MET A 1 -10.74 0.98 69.59
C MET A 1 -10.09 0.69 68.24
N ARG A 2 -10.81 0.87 67.12
CA ARG A 2 -10.57 1.93 66.09
C ARG A 2 -9.08 2.11 65.78
N ALA A 3 -8.57 1.94 64.56
CA ALA A 3 -9.08 2.50 63.32
C ALA A 3 -8.70 1.68 62.09
N LEU A 4 -9.65 1.56 61.14
CA LEU A 4 -9.39 1.24 59.75
C LEU A 4 -8.62 2.41 59.11
N THR A 5 -7.49 2.14 58.48
CA THR A 5 -6.91 3.04 57.47
C THR A 5 -7.20 2.46 56.08
N MET A 6 -8.15 3.10 55.40
CA MET A 6 -8.52 2.85 54.00
C MET A 6 -7.30 3.10 53.10
N GLY A 7 -6.81 2.06 52.43
CA GLY A 7 -5.94 2.21 51.28
C GLY A 7 -6.74 2.76 50.10
N LEU A 8 -6.52 4.04 49.75
CA LEU A 8 -7.00 4.58 48.49
C LEU A 8 -6.15 3.97 47.37
N ALA A 9 -6.70 2.96 46.69
CA ALA A 9 -6.19 2.54 45.39
C ALA A 9 -6.50 3.65 44.39
N VAL A 10 -5.46 4.41 44.00
CA VAL A 10 -5.55 5.38 42.92
C VAL A 10 -5.72 4.60 41.61
N LEU A 11 -6.97 4.41 41.19
CA LEU A 11 -7.33 3.99 39.84
C LEU A 11 -6.94 5.11 38.87
N GLY A 12 -5.71 5.07 38.38
CA GLY A 12 -5.28 5.92 37.26
C GLY A 12 -6.10 5.58 36.01
N PRO A 13 -6.57 6.56 35.24
CA PRO A 13 -7.40 6.30 34.07
C PRO A 13 -6.59 5.52 33.04
N LEU A 14 -7.04 4.31 32.70
CA LEU A 14 -6.64 3.59 31.51
C LEU A 14 -6.99 4.48 30.30
N LEU A 15 -5.98 5.10 29.71
CA LEU A 15 -6.11 5.83 28.46
C LEU A 15 -6.42 4.83 27.35
N VAL A 16 -7.70 4.55 27.13
CA VAL A 16 -8.16 3.78 25.97
C VAL A 16 -7.93 4.65 24.74
N MET A 17 -6.79 4.47 24.06
CA MET A 17 -6.58 5.02 22.73
C MET A 17 -7.52 4.30 21.76
N THR A 18 -8.71 4.85 21.57
CA THR A 18 -9.57 4.45 20.45
C THR A 18 -8.86 4.88 19.17
N ALA A 19 -8.28 3.93 18.45
CA ALA A 19 -7.77 4.17 17.10
C ALA A 19 -8.94 4.60 16.22
N MET A 20 -9.00 5.89 15.87
CA MET A 20 -9.93 6.36 14.85
C MET A 20 -9.47 5.79 13.50
N PRO A 21 -10.37 5.16 12.72
CA PRO A 21 -10.02 4.75 11.38
C PRO A 21 -9.68 6.02 10.58
N LEU A 22 -8.44 6.10 10.09
CA LEU A 22 -8.07 7.14 9.14
C LEU A 22 -8.98 7.00 7.92
N PRO A 23 -9.50 8.12 7.36
CA PRO A 23 -10.26 8.05 6.13
C PRO A 23 -9.37 7.43 5.05
N ALA A 24 -9.76 6.26 4.55
CA ALA A 24 -9.14 5.67 3.38
C ALA A 24 -9.40 6.64 2.22
N ARG A 25 -8.35 7.32 1.72
CA ARG A 25 -8.50 8.13 0.51
C ARG A 25 -8.88 7.16 -0.61
N ALA A 26 -9.95 7.47 -1.34
CA ALA A 26 -10.33 6.67 -2.49
C ALA A 26 -9.24 6.84 -3.56
N GLU A 27 -8.45 5.80 -3.80
CA GLU A 27 -7.42 5.82 -4.84
C GLU A 27 -8.09 6.00 -6.21
N SER A 28 -7.60 6.96 -7.00
CA SER A 28 -8.04 7.11 -8.39
C SER A 28 -7.53 5.95 -9.24
N CYS A 29 -8.10 5.77 -10.43
CA CYS A 29 -7.56 4.80 -11.39
C CYS A 29 -6.10 5.09 -11.76
N ASP A 30 -5.70 6.36 -11.76
CA ASP A 30 -4.32 6.74 -12.02
C ASP A 30 -3.40 6.40 -10.86
N ASP A 31 -3.87 6.55 -9.61
CA ASP A 31 -3.11 6.14 -8.42
C ASP A 31 -2.87 4.63 -8.40
N LEU A 32 -3.91 3.83 -8.67
CA LEU A 32 -3.81 2.37 -8.76
C LEU A 32 -2.84 1.94 -9.87
N TRP A 33 -2.94 2.56 -11.04
CA TRP A 33 -2.01 2.32 -12.14
C TRP A 33 -0.59 2.67 -11.72
N TYR A 34 -0.37 3.81 -11.08
CA TYR A 34 0.96 4.24 -10.63
C TYR A 34 1.54 3.23 -9.62
N ALA A 35 0.77 2.89 -8.58
CA ALA A 35 1.18 1.96 -7.53
C ALA A 35 1.56 0.57 -8.09
N ARG A 36 0.78 0.05 -9.04
CA ARG A 36 1.09 -1.23 -9.71
C ARG A 36 2.39 -1.14 -10.49
N ASN A 37 2.58 -0.07 -11.27
CA ASN A 37 3.74 0.07 -12.14
C ASN A 37 5.02 0.44 -11.39
N GLU A 38 4.93 1.11 -10.23
CA GLU A 38 6.06 1.38 -9.35
C GLU A 38 6.73 0.07 -8.88
N ILE A 39 5.93 -0.98 -8.62
CA ILE A 39 6.47 -2.31 -8.27
C ILE A 39 7.31 -2.88 -9.41
N TYR A 40 6.83 -2.78 -10.66
CA TYR A 40 7.58 -3.21 -11.83
C TYR A 40 8.85 -2.37 -12.03
N LYS A 41 8.77 -1.05 -11.88
CA LYS A 41 9.92 -0.14 -11.97
C LYS A 41 11.00 -0.50 -10.95
N ALA A 42 10.60 -0.72 -9.70
CA ALA A 42 11.50 -1.09 -8.61
C ALA A 42 12.19 -2.44 -8.85
N GLN A 43 11.62 -3.31 -9.68
CA GLN A 43 12.20 -4.61 -10.07
C GLN A 43 12.89 -4.57 -11.45
N GLY A 44 13.08 -3.38 -12.02
CA GLY A 44 13.88 -3.17 -13.22
C GLY A 44 13.13 -3.37 -14.53
N TYR A 45 11.80 -3.25 -14.56
CA TYR A 45 11.05 -3.31 -15.80
C TYR A 45 11.32 -2.11 -16.72
N CYS A 46 11.51 -2.37 -18.01
CA CYS A 46 11.63 -1.37 -19.06
C CYS A 46 10.25 -1.12 -19.69
N PHE A 47 9.69 0.07 -19.45
CA PHE A 47 8.39 0.45 -19.97
C PHE A 47 8.42 0.67 -21.49
N ARG A 48 7.40 0.16 -22.18
CA ARG A 48 7.30 0.25 -23.65
C ARG A 48 6.27 1.27 -24.13
N THR A 49 5.31 1.63 -23.27
CA THR A 49 4.30 2.62 -23.60
C THR A 49 4.81 4.03 -23.31
N ARG A 50 4.38 5.01 -24.10
CA ARG A 50 4.74 6.41 -23.88
C ARG A 50 4.38 6.89 -22.47
N ARG A 51 3.18 6.56 -21.99
CA ARG A 51 2.73 6.87 -20.61
C ARG A 51 3.68 6.31 -19.55
N GLY A 52 4.10 5.05 -19.68
CA GLY A 52 5.01 4.41 -18.72
C GLY A 52 6.42 5.02 -18.76
N ILE A 53 6.92 5.33 -19.95
CA ILE A 53 8.22 5.98 -20.14
C ILE A 53 8.21 7.39 -19.56
N GLU A 54 7.16 8.18 -19.81
CA GLU A 54 7.00 9.53 -19.26
C GLU A 54 6.88 9.51 -17.72
N ALA A 55 6.18 8.52 -17.16
CA ALA A 55 5.95 8.41 -15.72
C ALA A 55 7.15 7.90 -14.91
N PHE A 56 7.91 6.94 -15.44
CA PHE A 56 8.93 6.20 -14.67
C PHE A 56 10.34 6.21 -15.31
N GLY A 57 10.43 6.51 -16.61
CA GLY A 57 11.65 6.40 -17.41
C GLY A 57 12.23 4.98 -17.50
N ASN A 58 13.21 4.80 -18.38
CA ASN A 58 13.90 3.51 -18.58
C ASN A 58 15.38 3.52 -18.19
N ALA A 59 15.86 4.58 -17.53
CA ALA A 59 17.23 4.59 -17.02
C ALA A 59 17.44 3.41 -16.05
N GLY A 60 18.45 2.58 -16.35
CA GLY A 60 18.88 1.47 -15.50
C GLY A 60 17.93 0.25 -15.43
N CYS A 61 16.91 0.17 -16.28
CA CYS A 61 16.05 -1.02 -16.33
C CYS A 61 16.79 -2.22 -16.97
N ARG A 62 16.28 -3.45 -16.75
CA ARG A 62 16.92 -4.71 -17.16
C ARG A 62 16.00 -5.69 -17.89
N TYR A 63 14.68 -5.57 -17.72
CA TYR A 63 13.71 -6.54 -18.23
C TYR A 63 12.72 -5.85 -19.16
N ASP A 64 12.74 -6.20 -20.45
CA ASP A 64 11.79 -5.67 -21.45
C ASP A 64 10.45 -6.41 -21.46
N ASN A 65 10.40 -7.55 -20.78
CA ASN A 65 9.22 -8.39 -20.60
C ASN A 65 8.80 -8.42 -19.12
N ALA A 66 7.52 -8.10 -18.85
CA ALA A 66 6.99 -8.05 -17.49
C ALA A 66 6.96 -9.43 -16.81
N ASP A 67 6.85 -10.52 -17.59
CA ASP A 67 6.82 -11.88 -17.06
C ASP A 67 8.19 -12.36 -16.56
N GLU A 68 9.27 -11.74 -17.05
CA GLU A 68 10.66 -12.02 -16.66
C GLU A 68 11.10 -11.21 -15.43
N VAL A 69 10.31 -10.23 -15.01
CA VAL A 69 10.60 -9.41 -13.84
C VAL A 69 10.57 -10.30 -12.59
N PRO A 70 11.64 -10.32 -11.76
CA PRO A 70 11.76 -11.23 -10.62
C PRO A 70 10.94 -10.77 -9.41
N LEU A 71 9.61 -10.74 -9.57
CA LEU A 71 8.68 -10.35 -8.51
C LEU A 71 8.61 -11.44 -7.42
N SER A 72 8.77 -11.01 -6.16
CA SER A 72 8.47 -11.83 -4.98
C SER A 72 7.00 -12.23 -4.90
N ALA A 73 6.69 -13.29 -4.13
CA ALA A 73 5.32 -13.71 -3.89
C ALA A 73 4.46 -12.62 -3.22
N ALA A 74 5.06 -11.74 -2.40
CA ALA A 74 4.36 -10.60 -1.81
C ALA A 74 3.99 -9.55 -2.87
N GLN A 75 4.95 -9.14 -3.71
CA GLN A 75 4.70 -8.18 -4.79
C GLN A 75 3.64 -8.68 -5.78
N ARG A 76 3.67 -9.96 -6.15
CA ARG A 76 2.64 -10.56 -7.02
C ARG A 76 1.24 -10.48 -6.40
N ARG A 77 1.12 -10.72 -5.09
CA ARG A 77 -0.15 -10.56 -4.37
C ARG A 77 -0.61 -9.10 -4.38
N THR A 78 0.28 -8.15 -4.06
CA THR A 78 -0.03 -6.72 -4.12
C THR A 78 -0.50 -6.28 -5.52
N ILE A 79 0.20 -6.69 -6.58
CA ILE A 79 -0.20 -6.40 -7.97
C ILE A 79 -1.59 -6.99 -8.26
N ALA A 80 -1.84 -8.24 -7.86
CA ALA A 80 -3.13 -8.89 -8.08
C ALA A 80 -4.27 -8.19 -7.31
N ASP A 81 -3.98 -7.65 -6.13
CA ASP A 81 -4.94 -6.89 -5.32
C ASP A 81 -5.29 -5.56 -6.00
N ILE A 82 -4.29 -4.80 -6.42
CA ILE A 82 -4.47 -3.55 -7.17
C ILE A 82 -5.26 -3.80 -8.47
N GLN A 83 -4.90 -4.83 -9.22
CA GLN A 83 -5.61 -5.18 -10.46
C GLN A 83 -7.06 -5.61 -10.23
N ARG A 84 -7.40 -6.20 -9.07
CA ARG A 84 -8.79 -6.48 -8.71
C ARG A 84 -9.56 -5.17 -8.50
N GLU A 85 -8.95 -4.20 -7.83
CA GLU A 85 -9.55 -2.90 -7.60
C GLU A 85 -9.72 -2.10 -8.90
N GLU A 86 -8.70 -2.09 -9.77
CA GLU A 86 -8.77 -1.47 -11.10
C GLU A 86 -9.94 -2.05 -11.92
N ARG A 87 -10.16 -3.37 -11.85
CA ARG A 87 -11.30 -4.03 -12.51
C ARG A 87 -12.64 -3.65 -11.88
N ALA A 88 -12.73 -3.62 -10.55
CA ALA A 88 -13.94 -3.23 -9.84
C ALA A 88 -14.38 -1.80 -10.21
N ARG A 89 -13.41 -0.90 -10.40
CA ARG A 89 -13.61 0.50 -10.79
C ARG A 89 -13.73 0.72 -12.30
N ARG A 90 -13.56 -0.32 -13.12
CA ARG A 90 -13.53 -0.25 -14.59
C ARG A 90 -12.48 0.75 -15.12
N CYS A 91 -11.30 0.76 -14.49
CA CYS A 91 -10.21 1.63 -14.90
C CYS A 91 -9.76 1.34 -16.35
N PRO A 92 -9.34 2.37 -17.10
CA PRO A 92 -8.75 2.18 -18.42
C PRO A 92 -7.46 1.36 -18.30
N ARG A 93 -7.18 0.52 -19.30
CA ARG A 93 -5.97 -0.32 -19.35
C ARG A 93 -4.84 0.34 -20.12
#